data_AF-A0A821MY25-F1
#
_entry.id   AF-A0A821MY25-F1
#
_cell.length_a   1.000
_cell.length_b   1.000
_cell.length_c   1.000
_cell.angle_alpha   90.00
_cell.angle_beta   90.00
_cell.angle_gamma   90.00
#
_symmetry.space_group_name_H-M   'P 1'
#
loop_
_entity.id
_entity.type
_entity.pdbx_description
1 polymer ?
#
loop_
_entity_poly.entity_id
_entity_poly.type
_entity_poly.pdbx_seq_one_letter_code
_entity_poly.pdbx_strand_id
1 'polypeptide(L)' 'MIAHSPADQPVIIITINYRLGVLADMYLKELTEENPEWPTAGNYMYLDMLSALCWIKKNSQDYGGNP' A
#
# COMPACT_ATOMS: atom_id res chain seq x y z
N MET A 1 -14.59 -1.32 -10.01
CA MET A 1 -14.97 -0.92 -11.38
C MET A 1 -13.72 -0.39 -12.06
N ILE A 2 -13.09 -1.18 -12.92
CA ILE A 2 -11.90 -0.81 -13.72
C ILE A 2 -12.44 -0.52 -15.12
N ALA A 3 -12.76 0.74 -15.46
CA ALA A 3 -13.59 1.00 -16.64
C ALA A 3 -13.25 2.29 -17.41
N HIS A 4 -12.02 2.79 -17.38
CA HIS A 4 -11.66 4.01 -18.12
C HIS A 4 -10.30 3.99 -18.83
N SER A 5 -9.61 2.85 -18.91
CA SER A 5 -8.44 2.78 -19.79
C SER A 5 -8.93 2.70 -21.25
N PRO A 6 -8.50 3.60 -22.15
CA PRO A 6 -8.82 3.50 -23.56
C PRO A 6 -8.37 2.14 -24.09
N ALA A 7 -9.24 1.42 -24.81
CA ALA A 7 -8.97 0.05 -25.28
C ALA A 7 -7.68 -0.09 -26.11
N ASP A 8 -7.20 1.03 -26.68
CA ASP A 8 -6.04 1.08 -27.56
C ASP A 8 -4.74 1.52 -26.88
N GLN A 9 -4.76 1.76 -25.56
CA GLN A 9 -3.54 2.09 -24.81
C GLN A 9 -3.10 0.89 -23.97
N PRO A 10 -1.88 0.34 -24.19
CA PRO A 10 -1.35 -0.71 -23.34
C PRO A 10 -1.13 -0.16 -21.92
N VAL A 11 -1.74 -0.82 -20.94
CA VAL A 11 -1.60 -0.47 -19.52
C VAL A 11 -1.13 -1.67 -18.72
N ILE A 12 -0.40 -1.39 -17.65
CA ILE A 12 -0.09 -2.37 -16.62
C ILE A 12 -1.10 -2.25 -15.47
N ILE A 13 -1.58 -3.39 -14.97
CA ILE A 13 -2.46 -3.44 -13.81
C ILE A 13 -1.72 -4.16 -12.69
N ILE A 14 -1.49 -3.46 -11.59
CA ILE A 14 -0.85 -4.01 -10.39
C ILE A 14 -1.92 -4.12 -9.31
N THR A 15 -2.13 -5.34 -8.81
CA THR A 15 -2.96 -5.59 -7.63
C THR A 15 -2.04 -5.89 -6.44
N ILE A 16 -2.46 -5.49 -5.26
CA ILE A 16 -1.66 -5.63 -4.04
C ILE A 16 -2.49 -6.28 -2.95
N ASN A 17 -1.81 -6.99 -2.06
CA ASN A 17 -2.35 -7.32 -0.75
C ASN A 17 -1.99 -6.19 0.22
N TYR A 18 -2.85 -6.01 1.22
CA TYR A 18 -2.61 -5.16 2.37
C TYR A 18 -3.20 -5.87 3.59
N ARG A 19 -2.72 -5.55 4.79
CA ARG A 19 -3.24 -6.15 6.01
C ARG A 19 -4.73 -5.84 6.18
N LEU A 20 -5.47 -6.78 6.77
CA LEU A 20 -6.91 -6.67 7.05
C LEU A 20 -7.21 -6.92 8.53
N GLY A 21 -8.41 -6.49 8.97
CA GLY A 21 -8.94 -6.76 10.30
C GLY A 21 -8.03 -6.27 11.43
N VAL A 22 -7.88 -7.08 12.48
CA VAL A 22 -7.05 -6.74 13.65
C VAL A 22 -5.58 -6.47 13.29
N LEU A 23 -5.06 -7.11 12.24
CA LEU A 23 -3.68 -6.89 11.79
C LEU A 23 -3.52 -5.57 11.02
N ALA A 24 -4.61 -5.00 10.51
CA ALA A 24 -4.61 -3.76 9.74
C ALA A 24 -4.73 -2.51 10.60
N ASP A 25 -5.62 -2.56 11.60
CA ASP A 25 -6.13 -1.35 12.22
C ASP A 25 -6.42 -1.50 13.71
N MET A 26 -5.77 -2.48 14.37
CA MET A 26 -5.84 -2.56 15.82
C MET A 26 -5.09 -1.40 16.46
N TYR A 27 -5.82 -0.64 17.26
CA TYR A 27 -5.28 0.43 18.06
C TYR A 27 -5.40 0.06 19.55
N LEU A 28 -4.26 -0.09 20.22
CA LEU A 28 -4.15 -0.30 21.67
C LEU A 28 -3.06 0.63 22.20
N LYS A 29 -3.25 1.13 23.42
CA LYS A 29 -2.32 2.06 24.05
C LYS A 29 -0.94 1.40 24.24
N GLU A 30 -0.93 0.14 24.64
CA GLU A 30 0.26 -0.66 24.87
C GLU A 30 1.12 -0.73 23.61
N LEU A 31 0.51 -0.90 22.43
CA LEU A 31 1.21 -0.94 21.14
C LEU A 31 1.85 0.41 20.79
N THR A 32 1.24 1.53 21.18
CA THR A 32 1.86 2.85 20.98
C THR A 32 3.04 3.10 21.93
N GLU A 33 3.07 2.42 23.08
CA GLU A 33 4.14 2.55 24.08
C GLU A 33 5.32 1.60 23.79
N GLU A 34 5.13 0.54 23.02
CA GLU A 34 6.16 -0.44 22.63
C GLU A 34 7.34 0.17 21.85
N ASN A 35 7.07 1.22 21.06
CA ASN A 35 8.11 1.94 20.31
C ASN A 35 8.04 3.46 20.57
N PRO A 36 8.84 3.99 21.51
CA PRO A 36 8.88 5.42 21.81
C PRO A 36 9.35 6.30 20.65
N GLU A 37 10.15 5.77 19.71
CA GLU A 37 10.62 6.52 18.54
C GLU A 37 9.53 6.63 17.45
N TRP A 38 8.58 5.70 17.46
CA TRP A 38 7.46 5.66 16.52
C TRP A 38 6.16 5.26 17.25
N PRO A 39 5.60 6.16 18.09
CA PRO A 39 4.52 5.83 19.02
C PRO A 39 3.17 5.78 18.31
N THR A 40 2.96 4.76 17.49
CA THR A 40 1.75 4.59 16.69
C THR A 40 1.28 3.14 16.66
N ALA A 41 -0.02 2.97 16.50
CA ALA A 41 -0.70 1.70 16.34
C ALA A 41 -1.86 1.88 15.35
N GLY A 42 -2.31 0.79 14.73
CA GLY A 42 -3.32 0.84 13.68
C GLY A 42 -2.86 1.54 12.40
N ASN A 43 -3.79 1.77 11.48
CA ASN A 43 -3.57 2.35 10.15
C ASN A 43 -2.51 1.65 9.28
N TYR A 44 -2.14 0.43 9.65
CA TYR A 44 -1.11 -0.35 8.99
C TYR A 44 -1.48 -0.75 7.57
N MET A 45 -2.78 -0.90 7.28
CA MET A 45 -3.26 -1.03 5.89
C MET A 45 -2.84 0.16 5.01
N TYR A 46 -2.87 1.39 5.52
CA TYR A 46 -2.44 2.55 4.75
C TYR A 46 -0.92 2.58 4.57
N LEU A 47 -0.16 2.15 5.59
CA LEU A 47 1.28 2.01 5.47
C LEU A 47 1.68 0.91 4.47
N ASP A 48 0.91 -0.18 4.38
CA ASP A 48 1.10 -1.21 3.37
C ASP A 48 0.84 -0.66 1.96
N MET A 49 -0.26 0.08 1.78
CA MET A 49 -0.58 0.73 0.51
C MET A 49 0.48 1.76 0.11
N LEU A 50 0.96 2.57 1.05
CA LEU A 50 2.04 3.53 0.81
C LEU A 50 3.34 2.82 0.41
N SER A 51 3.70 1.76 1.13
CA SER A 51 4.87 0.94 0.81
C SER A 51 4.76 0.32 -0.58
N ALA A 52 3.57 -0.15 -0.95
CA ALA A 52 3.30 -0.67 -2.29
C ALA A 52 3.42 0.42 -3.37
N LEU A 53 2.89 1.63 -3.14
CA LEU A 53 3.04 2.75 -4.07
C LEU A 53 4.51 3.16 -4.25
N CYS A 54 5.29 3.21 -3.17
CA CYS A 54 6.73 3.45 -3.23
C CYS A 54 7.45 2.37 -4.06
N TRP A 55 7.06 1.09 -3.89
CA TRP A 55 7.60 0.01 -4.71
C TRP A 55 7.20 0.14 -6.18
N ILE A 56 5.93 0.45 -6.48
CA ILE A 56 5.43 0.64 -7.84
C ILE A 56 6.20 1.77 -8.54
N LYS A 57 6.36 2.91 -7.88
CA LYS A 57 7.14 4.05 -8.41
C LYS A 57 8.60 3.66 -8.68
N LYS A 58 9.19 2.83 -7.83
CA LYS A 58 10.60 2.41 -7.99
C LYS A 58 10.80 1.37 -9.08
N ASN A 59 9.86 0.47 -9.30
CA ASN A 59 10.08 -0.75 -10.10
C ASN A 59 9.19 -0.88 -11.34
N SER A 60 8.12 -0.09 -11.49
CA SER A 60 7.15 -0.30 -12.58
C SER A 60 7.74 -0.15 -13.98
N GLN A 61 8.81 0.62 -14.15
CA GLN A 61 9.52 0.75 -15.43
C GLN A 61 10.05 -0.60 -15.95
N ASP A 62 10.50 -1.49 -15.06
CA ASP A 62 11.00 -2.83 -15.42
C ASP A 62 9.90 -3.75 -15.98
N TYR A 63 8.63 -3.39 -15.75
CA TYR A 63 7.45 -4.12 -16.21
C TYR A 63 6.73 -3.40 -17.36
N GLY A 64 7.34 -2.38 -17.95
CA GLY A 64 6.73 -1.58 -19.02
C GLY A 64 5.76 -0.49 -18.54
N GLY A 65 5.79 -0.16 -17.25
CA GLY A 65 5.06 0.97 -16.67
C GLY A 65 5.77 2.31 -16.85
N ASN A 66 5.08 3.39 -16.48
CA ASN A 66 5.61 4.75 -16.44
C ASN A 66 5.38 5.33 -15.02
N PRO A 67 6.42 5.39 -14.16
CA PRO A 67 6.33 5.75 -12.75
C PRO A 67 6.09 7.23 -12.43
#